data_AF-A0A960RHL8-F1
#
_entry.id   AF-A0A960RHL8-F1
#
_cell.length_a   1.000
_cell.length_b   1.000
_cell.length_c   1.000
_cell.angle_alpha   90.00
_cell.angle_beta   90.00
_cell.angle_gamma   90.00
#
_symmetry.space_group_name_H-M   'P 1'
#
loop_
_entity.id
_entity.type
_entity.pdbx_description
1 polymer ?
#
loop_
_entity_poly.entity_id
_entity_poly.type
_entity_poly.pdbx_seq_one_letter_code
_entity_poly.pdbx_strand_id
1 'polypeptide(L)'
;MQHLLRHLELYLSAAGLVVVILATAILKRLGFDPWIVGTITAVLVGIIHGIIFWLVRRRQQAVRLETIGEIQGMLQDLINNQLTIIETAAHLKGSPINEERQRHHITNSVQKISSALHDLSAETLHRWKQRYQRRT
;
A
#
# COMPACT_ATOMS: atom_id res chain seq x y z
N MET A 1 9.67 -0.24 -3.16
CA MET A 1 9.77 -0.50 -1.69
C MET A 1 8.86 -1.62 -1.17
N GLN A 2 7.75 -1.99 -1.85
CA GLN A 2 6.89 -3.12 -1.43
C GLN A 2 7.57 -4.51 -1.54
N HIS A 3 8.53 -4.67 -2.46
CA HIS A 3 9.34 -5.90 -2.55
C HIS A 3 10.21 -6.13 -1.32
N LEU A 4 10.75 -5.07 -0.71
CA LEU A 4 11.59 -5.17 0.49
C LEU A 4 10.77 -5.59 1.72
N LEU A 5 9.54 -5.12 1.87
CA LEU A 5 8.64 -5.52 2.96
C LEU A 5 8.13 -6.96 2.80
N ARG A 6 7.88 -7.40 1.55
CA ARG A 6 7.48 -8.78 1.24
C ARG A 6 8.63 -9.78 1.43
N HIS A 7 9.87 -9.35 1.20
CA HIS A 7 11.06 -10.16 1.47
C HIS A 7 11.62 -9.96 2.89
N LEU A 8 11.20 -8.91 3.61
CA LEU A 8 11.67 -8.65 4.98
C LEU A 8 11.29 -9.81 5.90
N GLU A 9 10.10 -10.37 5.71
CA GLU A 9 9.59 -11.53 6.43
C GLU A 9 10.49 -12.77 6.19
N LEU A 10 10.93 -12.95 4.95
CA LEU A 10 11.84 -14.01 4.54
C LEU A 10 13.26 -13.77 5.07
N TYR A 11 13.77 -12.54 4.98
CA TYR A 11 15.11 -12.16 5.47
C TYR A 11 15.18 -12.22 6.99
N LEU A 12 14.13 -11.82 7.71
CA LEU A 12 14.09 -11.94 9.16
C LEU A 12 14.06 -13.40 9.59
N SER A 13 13.19 -14.21 8.97
CA SER A 13 13.09 -15.64 9.29
C SER A 13 14.39 -16.38 8.97
N ALA A 14 15.02 -16.07 7.83
CA ALA A 14 16.32 -16.63 7.45
C ALA A 14 17.45 -16.16 8.38
N ALA A 15 17.47 -14.87 8.75
CA ALA A 15 18.46 -14.35 9.70
C ALA A 15 18.28 -14.97 11.09
N GLY A 16 17.04 -15.17 11.56
CA GLY A 16 16.75 -15.86 12.81
C GLY A 16 17.25 -17.31 12.82
N LEU A 17 17.02 -18.04 11.74
CA LEU A 17 17.52 -19.40 11.59
C LEU A 17 19.06 -19.45 11.60
N VAL A 18 19.70 -18.52 10.89
CA VAL A 18 21.17 -18.40 10.89
C VAL A 18 21.68 -18.08 12.30
N VAL A 19 21.06 -17.15 13.03
CA VAL A 19 21.47 -16.78 14.39
C VAL A 19 21.35 -17.97 15.36
N VAL A 20 20.27 -18.76 15.28
CA VAL A 20 20.09 -19.96 16.11
C VAL A 20 21.16 -21.01 15.80
N ILE A 21 21.42 -21.28 14.51
CA ILE A 21 22.44 -22.24 14.09
C ILE A 21 23.84 -21.78 14.54
N LEU A 22 24.17 -20.50 14.34
CA LEU A 22 25.49 -19.94 14.64
C LEU A 22 25.74 -19.88 16.15
N ALA A 23 24.75 -19.44 16.94
CA ALA A 23 24.86 -19.39 18.39
C ALA A 23 25.04 -20.80 18.99
N THR A 24 24.27 -21.79 18.50
CA THR A 24 24.42 -23.18 18.94
C THR A 24 25.80 -23.74 18.58
N ALA A 25 26.33 -23.42 17.40
CA ALA A 25 27.65 -23.86 16.95
C ALA A 25 28.80 -23.21 17.75
N ILE A 26 28.69 -21.92 18.08
CA ILE A 26 29.71 -21.18 18.85
C ILE A 26 29.72 -21.66 20.30
N LEU A 27 28.55 -21.78 20.96
CA LEU A 27 28.50 -22.14 22.38
C LEU A 27 28.81 -23.63 22.62
N LYS A 28 28.59 -24.52 21.65
CA LYS A 28 29.11 -25.90 21.70
C LYS A 28 30.64 -25.93 21.79
N ARG A 29 31.35 -24.98 21.16
CA ARG A 29 32.82 -24.89 21.27
C ARG A 29 33.30 -24.39 22.64
N LEU A 30 32.42 -23.74 23.41
CA LEU A 30 32.72 -23.21 24.76
C LEU A 30 32.47 -24.22 25.90
N GLY A 31 32.03 -25.46 25.59
CA GLY A 31 31.88 -26.53 26.58
C GLY A 31 30.57 -26.51 27.39
N PHE A 32 29.60 -25.68 26.99
CA PHE A 32 28.27 -25.67 27.60
C PHE A 32 27.39 -26.81 27.09
N ASP A 33 26.45 -27.26 27.93
CA ASP A 33 25.48 -28.29 27.54
C ASP A 33 24.60 -27.77 26.37
N PRO A 34 24.71 -28.38 25.18
CA PRO A 34 24.11 -27.85 23.96
C PRO A 34 22.57 -27.79 24.04
N TRP A 35 21.93 -28.62 24.86
CA TRP A 35 20.47 -28.63 25.01
C TRP A 35 19.93 -27.40 25.74
N ILE A 36 20.58 -27.00 26.84
CA ILE A 36 20.16 -25.85 27.65
C ILE A 36 20.40 -24.56 26.86
N VAL A 37 21.58 -24.44 26.26
CA VAL A 37 21.96 -23.27 25.47
C VAL A 37 21.06 -23.11 24.25
N GLY A 38 20.81 -24.19 23.52
CA GLY A 38 19.93 -24.18 22.34
C GLY A 38 18.52 -23.72 22.71
N THR A 39 17.98 -24.20 23.83
CA THR A 39 16.64 -23.85 24.30
C THR A 39 16.54 -22.37 24.68
N ILE A 40 17.48 -21.86 25.49
CA ILE A 40 17.49 -20.44 25.90
C ILE A 40 17.63 -19.53 24.68
N THR A 41 18.53 -19.87 23.76
CA THR A 41 18.77 -19.09 22.54
C THR A 41 17.54 -19.10 21.63
N ALA A 42 16.92 -20.27 21.43
CA ALA A 42 15.73 -20.40 20.61
C ALA A 42 14.55 -19.60 21.18
N VAL A 43 14.35 -19.62 22.50
CA VAL A 43 13.32 -18.82 23.18
C VAL A 43 13.58 -17.33 23.02
N LEU A 44 14.81 -16.86 23.26
CA LEU A 44 15.17 -15.45 23.10
C LEU A 44 14.98 -14.97 21.66
N VAL A 45 15.45 -15.74 20.69
CA VAL A 45 15.29 -15.42 19.27
C VAL A 45 13.80 -15.43 18.89
N GLY A 46 13.01 -16.38 19.39
CA GLY A 46 11.56 -16.44 19.18
C GLY A 46 10.82 -15.22 19.72
N ILE A 47 11.18 -14.76 20.92
CA ILE A 47 10.61 -13.54 21.52
C ILE A 47 10.95 -12.31 20.68
N ILE A 48 12.21 -12.16 20.27
CA ILE A 48 12.65 -11.05 19.42
C ILE A 48 11.89 -11.06 18.09
N HIS A 49 11.73 -12.24 17.47
CA HIS A 49 10.97 -12.37 16.24
C HIS A 49 9.50 -12.00 16.45
N GLY A 50 8.87 -12.47 17.52
CA GLY A 50 7.48 -12.14 17.84
C GLY A 50 7.26 -10.63 17.97
N ILE A 51 8.17 -9.92 18.66
CA ILE A 51 8.09 -8.47 18.83
C ILE A 51 8.25 -7.75 17.48
N ILE A 52 9.24 -8.13 16.67
CA ILE A 52 9.46 -7.48 15.37
C ILE A 52 8.29 -7.75 14.44
N PHE A 53 7.77 -8.98 14.40
CA PHE A 53 6.59 -9.33 13.60
C PHE A 53 5.37 -8.52 14.00
N TRP A 54 5.14 -8.39 15.32
CA TRP A 54 4.03 -7.60 15.84
C TRP A 54 4.16 -6.12 15.43
N LEU A 55 5.36 -5.55 15.53
CA LEU A 55 5.62 -4.16 15.14
C LEU A 55 5.41 -3.94 13.64
N VAL A 56 5.93 -4.82 12.80
CA VAL A 56 5.76 -4.75 11.33
C VAL A 56 4.28 -4.89 10.96
N ARG A 57 3.57 -5.85 11.55
CA ARG A 57 2.15 -6.07 11.30
C ARG A 57 1.32 -4.85 11.65
N ARG A 58 1.61 -4.22 12.80
CA ARG A 58 0.92 -3.01 13.25
C ARG A 58 1.18 -1.82 12.31
N ARG A 59 2.42 -1.65 11.83
CA ARG A 59 2.78 -0.63 10.83
C ARG A 59 2.06 -0.86 9.49
N GLN A 60 1.99 -2.09 9.02
CA GLN A 60 1.30 -2.41 7.76
C GLN A 60 -0.20 -2.11 7.82
N GLN A 61 -0.85 -2.38 8.96
CA GLN A 61 -2.27 -2.06 9.13
C GLN A 61 -2.53 -0.54 9.09
N ALA A 62 -1.68 0.25 9.74
CA ALA A 62 -1.79 1.71 9.72
C ALA A 62 -1.64 2.26 8.29
N VAL A 63 -0.63 1.82 7.54
CA VAL A 63 -0.39 2.27 6.16
C VAL A 63 -1.55 1.87 5.23
N ARG A 64 -2.15 0.69 5.42
CA ARG A 64 -3.30 0.25 4.62
C ARG A 64 -4.51 1.16 4.81
N LEU A 65 -4.82 1.51 6.07
CA LEU A 65 -5.96 2.39 6.37
C LEU A 65 -5.73 3.80 5.82
N GLU A 66 -4.53 4.33 5.96
CA GLU A 66 -4.15 5.62 5.38
C GLU A 66 -4.26 5.61 3.86
N THR A 67 -3.74 4.57 3.20
CA THR A 67 -3.81 4.42 1.74
C THR A 67 -5.27 4.34 1.24
N ILE A 68 -6.15 3.66 1.97
CA ILE A 68 -7.58 3.59 1.62
C ILE A 68 -8.22 4.98 1.71
N GLY A 69 -7.93 5.74 2.77
CA GLY A 69 -8.43 7.11 2.91
C GLY A 69 -7.93 8.03 1.79
N GLU A 70 -6.65 7.95 1.43
CA GLU A 70 -6.07 8.70 0.32
C GLU A 70 -6.73 8.34 -1.03
N ILE A 71 -6.98 7.04 -1.27
CA ILE A 71 -7.69 6.57 -2.47
C ILE A 71 -9.13 7.09 -2.51
N GLN A 72 -9.84 7.07 -1.39
CA GLN A 72 -11.20 7.59 -1.30
C GLN A 72 -11.25 9.09 -1.62
N GLY A 73 -10.32 9.87 -1.08
CA GLY A 73 -10.21 11.31 -1.40
C GLY A 73 -9.95 11.55 -2.89
N MET A 74 -8.99 10.83 -3.48
CA MET A 74 -8.69 10.92 -4.91
C MET A 74 -9.91 10.58 -5.78
N LEU A 75 -10.63 9.51 -5.46
CA LEU A 75 -11.84 9.10 -6.18
C LEU A 75 -12.95 10.13 -6.05
N GLN A 76 -13.16 10.67 -4.85
CA GLN A 76 -14.16 11.70 -4.61
C GLN A 76 -13.87 12.96 -5.44
N ASP A 77 -12.63 13.42 -5.49
CA ASP A 77 -12.22 14.56 -6.32
C ASP A 77 -12.43 14.30 -7.80
N LEU A 78 -12.06 13.10 -8.27
CA LEU A 78 -12.21 12.74 -9.67
C LEU A 78 -13.69 12.70 -10.06
N ILE A 79 -14.54 12.06 -9.24
CA ILE A 79 -15.97 11.99 -9.46
C ILE A 79 -16.58 13.40 -9.44
N ASN A 80 -16.28 14.22 -8.44
CA ASN A 80 -16.78 15.59 -8.35
C ASN A 80 -16.41 16.41 -9.58
N ASN A 81 -15.15 16.36 -10.01
CA ASN A 81 -14.70 17.10 -11.18
C ASN A 81 -15.40 16.63 -12.47
N GLN A 82 -15.59 15.31 -12.66
CA GLN A 82 -16.34 14.80 -13.81
C GLN A 82 -17.83 15.14 -13.73
N LEU A 83 -18.43 15.15 -12.53
CA LEU A 83 -19.81 15.58 -12.33
C LEU A 83 -20.00 17.06 -12.68
N THR A 84 -19.08 17.94 -12.27
CA THR A 84 -19.12 19.35 -12.66
C THR A 84 -19.06 19.51 -14.19
N ILE A 85 -18.24 18.71 -14.88
CA ILE A 85 -18.19 18.71 -16.35
C ILE A 85 -19.53 18.26 -16.96
N ILE A 86 -20.13 17.21 -16.39
CA ILE A 86 -21.44 16.68 -16.83
C ILE A 86 -22.54 17.73 -16.60
N GLU A 87 -22.57 18.38 -15.45
CA GLU A 87 -23.53 19.44 -15.11
C GLU A 87 -23.38 20.66 -16.03
N THR A 88 -22.14 21.08 -16.25
CA THR A 88 -21.83 22.17 -17.20
C THR A 88 -22.29 21.80 -18.62
N ALA A 89 -22.05 20.55 -19.03
CA ALA A 89 -22.53 20.07 -20.31
C ALA A 89 -24.06 20.08 -20.36
N ALA A 90 -24.76 19.63 -19.31
CA ALA A 90 -26.22 19.59 -19.23
C ALA A 90 -26.90 20.97 -19.40
N HIS A 91 -26.22 22.05 -19.00
CA HIS A 91 -26.71 23.42 -19.17
C HIS A 91 -26.57 23.97 -20.61
N LEU A 92 -25.81 23.31 -21.49
CA LEU A 92 -25.74 23.65 -22.92
C LEU A 92 -26.97 23.12 -23.69
N LYS A 93 -28.17 23.65 -23.41
CA LYS A 93 -29.39 23.33 -24.18
C LYS A 93 -29.67 24.36 -25.27
N GLY A 94 -30.15 23.90 -26.44
CA GLY A 94 -30.72 24.79 -27.46
C GLY A 94 -30.43 24.47 -28.94
N SER A 95 -29.62 23.45 -29.25
CA SER A 95 -29.30 23.06 -30.64
C SER A 95 -29.00 21.57 -30.76
N PRO A 96 -29.36 20.88 -31.87
CA PRO A 96 -29.02 19.47 -32.10
C PRO A 96 -27.49 19.22 -32.09
N ILE A 97 -26.69 20.20 -32.49
CA ILE A 97 -25.21 20.15 -32.39
C ILE A 97 -24.76 20.12 -30.91
N ASN A 98 -25.52 20.78 -30.02
CA ASN A 98 -25.21 20.79 -28.59
C ASN A 98 -25.59 19.47 -27.91
N GLU A 99 -26.66 18.79 -28.34
CA GLU A 99 -27.07 17.49 -27.78
C GLU A 99 -26.04 16.37 -28.05
N GLU A 100 -25.49 16.32 -29.25
CA GLU A 100 -24.46 15.32 -29.60
C GLU A 100 -23.15 15.58 -28.87
N ARG A 101 -22.74 16.85 -28.74
CA ARG A 101 -21.63 17.23 -27.85
C ARG A 101 -21.90 16.86 -26.40
N GLN A 102 -23.11 17.08 -25.91
CA GLN A 102 -23.51 16.76 -24.53
C GLN A 102 -23.35 15.27 -24.24
N ARG A 103 -23.89 14.41 -25.12
CA ARG A 103 -23.72 12.95 -25.02
C ARG A 103 -22.26 12.55 -25.05
N HIS A 104 -21.48 13.11 -25.98
CA HIS A 104 -20.05 12.81 -26.08
C HIS A 104 -19.27 13.20 -24.82
N HIS A 105 -19.57 14.36 -24.22
CA HIS A 105 -18.96 14.81 -22.96
C HIS A 105 -19.31 13.90 -21.78
N ILE A 106 -20.57 13.46 -21.68
CA ILE A 106 -21.01 12.54 -20.62
C ILE A 106 -20.32 11.18 -20.77
N THR A 107 -20.34 10.58 -21.97
CA THR A 107 -19.71 9.29 -22.23
C THR A 107 -18.21 9.32 -21.96
N ASN A 108 -17.51 10.37 -22.40
CA ASN A 108 -16.08 10.54 -22.12
C ASN A 108 -15.78 10.69 -20.62
N SER A 109 -16.63 11.40 -19.87
CA SER A 109 -16.46 11.60 -18.43
C SER A 109 -16.65 10.29 -17.67
N VAL A 110 -17.66 9.50 -18.03
CA VAL A 110 -17.90 8.16 -17.49
C VAL A 110 -16.73 7.22 -17.80
N GLN A 111 -16.23 7.25 -19.03
CA GLN A 111 -15.09 6.40 -19.41
C GLN A 111 -13.82 6.77 -18.66
N LYS A 112 -13.57 8.06 -18.41
CA LYS A 112 -12.45 8.51 -17.57
C LYS A 112 -12.57 8.04 -16.12
N ILE A 113 -13.78 8.04 -15.54
CA ILE A 113 -14.01 7.47 -14.20
C ILE A 113 -13.70 5.98 -14.20
N SER A 114 -14.21 5.24 -15.19
CA SER A 114 -14.02 3.79 -15.30
C SER A 114 -12.54 3.42 -15.45
N SER A 115 -11.81 4.09 -16.34
CA SER A 115 -10.37 3.87 -16.51
C SER A 115 -9.58 4.22 -15.25
N ALA A 116 -9.92 5.31 -14.56
CA ALA A 116 -9.24 5.68 -13.31
C ALA A 116 -9.50 4.68 -12.17
N LEU A 117 -10.69 4.07 -12.13
CA LEU A 117 -11.02 2.99 -11.19
C LEU A 117 -10.26 1.70 -11.52
N HIS A 118 -10.05 1.42 -12.81
CA HIS A 118 -9.29 0.25 -13.26
C HIS A 118 -7.79 0.39 -13.01
N ASP A 119 -7.23 1.60 -13.23
CA ASP A 119 -5.81 1.91 -13.05
C ASP A 119 -5.46 2.36 -11.61
N LEU A 120 -6.36 2.09 -10.65
CA LEU A 120 -6.19 2.47 -9.25
C LEU A 120 -4.99 1.73 -8.67
N SER A 121 -3.92 2.46 -8.40
CA SER A 121 -2.64 1.90 -7.96
C SER A 121 -1.90 2.90 -7.07
N ALA A 122 -0.88 2.42 -6.35
CA ALA A 122 -0.03 3.28 -5.53
C ALA A 122 0.66 4.38 -6.37
N GLU A 123 0.92 4.12 -7.64
CA GLU A 123 1.53 5.06 -8.58
C GLU A 123 0.55 6.17 -8.99
N THR A 124 -0.70 5.84 -9.31
CA THR A 124 -1.72 6.85 -9.64
C THR A 124 -2.05 7.73 -8.44
N LEU A 125 -2.09 7.14 -7.24
CA LEU A 125 -2.23 7.87 -5.99
C LEU A 125 -1.06 8.83 -5.73
N HIS A 126 0.18 8.36 -5.94
CA HIS A 126 1.37 9.19 -5.77
C HIS A 126 1.37 10.39 -6.73
N ARG A 127 1.02 10.18 -8.01
CA ARG A 127 0.90 11.25 -9.00
C ARG A 127 -0.22 12.24 -8.66
N TRP A 128 -1.35 11.78 -8.13
CA TRP A 128 -2.42 12.66 -7.66
C TRP A 128 -1.93 13.54 -6.49
N LYS A 129 -1.28 12.94 -5.49
CA LYS A 129 -0.73 13.65 -4.33
C LYS A 129 0.28 14.73 -4.74
N GLN A 130 1.19 14.42 -5.67
CA GLN A 130 2.12 15.40 -6.23
C GLN A 130 1.41 16.56 -6.94
N ARG A 131 0.31 16.31 -7.62
CA ARG A 131 -0.42 17.33 -8.39
C ARG A 131 -1.16 18.31 -7.48
N TYR A 132 -1.68 17.84 -6.35
CA TYR A 132 -2.39 18.66 -5.36
C TYR A 132 -1.45 19.35 -4.36
N GLN A 133 -0.35 18.70 -3.95
CA GLN A 133 0.67 19.33 -3.10
C GLN A 133 1.38 20.51 -3.78
N ARG A 134 1.38 20.60 -5.10
CA ARG A 134 1.92 21.76 -5.85
C ARG A 134 0.95 22.94 -5.95
N ARG A 135 -0.31 22.78 -5.53
CA ARG A 135 -1.35 23.82 -5.62
C ARG A 135 -1.69 24.47 -4.28
N THR A 136 -1.09 23.99 -3.18
CA THR A 136 -1.07 24.60 -1.84
C THR A 136 0.28 25.23 -1.60
#